data_AF-A0A059CYR2-F1
#
_entry.id   AF-A0A059CYR2-F1
#
_cell.length_a   1.000
_cell.length_b   1.000
_cell.length_c   1.000
_cell.angle_alpha   90.00
_cell.angle_beta   90.00
_cell.angle_gamma   90.00
#
_symmetry.space_group_name_H-M   'P 1'
#
loop_
_entity.id
_entity.type
_entity.pdbx_description
1 polymer ?
#
loop_
_entity_poly.entity_id
_entity_poly.type
_entity_poly.pdbx_seq_one_letter_code
_entity_poly.pdbx_strand_id
1 'polypeptide(L)'
;MAESLVLRQPPVSLSSFSRRSSARAAGLRPGTPVGGAYANAARARSVAADAVRTDVGINSSPKVGSFNELIESLISREDLSEADAEASLDFLLDDTNEALISAFLVLLRAKGETFEEVVGLARAMIKHAKKVEGLVDVVDIVGTGGDGANTVNISTGASILTAACGARVAKQGNRSSSSACGSADVLEALGVAIDLEPEGIKRCVEEAGIGFMMAPKYHPAMKIVSPVRKKLKVKTVFNVLGPMLNPARVPFAVVGVYKDDLVSVVSIRKFTDCACNQDYLYLICSL
;
A
#
# COMPACT_ATOMS: atom_id res chain seq x y z
N MET A 1 21.76 -1.53 9.38
CA MET A 1 21.67 -0.15 9.93
C MET A 1 21.32 0.76 8.75
N ALA A 2 20.02 1.00 8.53
CA ALA A 2 19.53 1.96 7.55
C ALA A 2 18.35 2.68 8.22
N GLU A 3 18.47 4.00 8.36
CA GLU A 3 17.54 4.86 9.12
C GLU A 3 16.16 4.90 8.46
N SER A 4 15.11 4.63 9.24
CA SER A 4 13.74 5.00 8.90
C SER A 4 13.65 6.54 8.94
N LEU A 5 13.41 7.18 7.79
CA LEU A 5 13.21 8.62 7.73
C LEU A 5 11.79 8.96 8.23
N VAL A 6 11.60 8.97 9.55
CA VAL A 6 10.38 9.48 10.19
C VAL A 6 10.48 10.99 10.22
N LEU A 7 9.89 11.66 9.22
CA LEU A 7 9.82 13.12 9.19
C LEU A 7 8.76 13.59 10.19
N ARG A 8 9.18 13.96 11.41
CA ARG A 8 8.34 14.73 12.34
C ARG A 8 8.16 16.13 11.78
N GLN A 9 6.94 16.52 11.41
CA GLN A 9 6.67 17.89 10.99
C GLN A 9 6.72 18.85 12.19
N PRO A 10 7.45 19.98 12.12
CA PRO A 10 7.31 21.06 13.10
C PRO A 10 5.98 21.81 12.87
N PRO A 11 5.44 22.50 13.89
CA PRO A 11 4.19 23.24 13.77
C PRO A 11 4.30 24.35 12.71
N VAL A 12 3.36 24.38 11.78
CA VAL A 12 3.31 25.38 10.69
C VAL A 12 2.77 26.69 11.24
N SER A 13 3.63 27.71 11.37
CA SER A 13 3.18 29.10 11.60
C SER A 13 2.80 29.76 10.28
N LEU A 14 1.53 30.09 10.12
CA LEU A 14 1.00 30.85 8.97
C LEU A 14 1.44 32.32 9.05
N SER A 15 2.63 32.64 8.56
CA SER A 15 2.97 34.03 8.22
C SER A 15 4.02 34.09 7.12
N SER A 16 3.61 34.62 5.95
CA SER A 16 4.39 35.20 4.84
C SER A 16 4.19 34.56 3.45
N PHE A 17 2.98 34.69 2.90
CA PHE A 17 2.79 34.61 1.45
C PHE A 17 3.03 36.00 0.85
N SER A 18 4.25 36.25 0.37
CA SER A 18 4.58 37.44 -0.44
C SER A 18 4.84 37.01 -1.87
N ARG A 19 3.97 37.50 -2.77
CA ARG A 19 4.02 37.35 -4.23
C ARG A 19 5.38 37.79 -4.79
N ARG A 20 5.89 37.07 -5.80
CA ARG A 20 6.65 37.66 -6.91
C ARG A 20 6.46 36.84 -8.19
N SER A 21 6.20 37.59 -9.26
CA SER A 21 5.79 37.19 -10.60
C SER A 21 6.97 37.06 -11.56
N SER A 22 6.83 36.12 -12.52
CA SER A 22 7.26 36.12 -13.94
C SER A 22 8.56 36.81 -14.38
N ALA A 23 9.42 36.06 -15.09
CA ALA A 23 9.99 36.45 -16.39
C ALA A 23 10.59 35.25 -17.15
N ARG A 24 10.30 35.17 -18.46
CA ARG A 24 10.92 34.31 -19.48
C ARG A 24 12.28 34.91 -19.93
N ALA A 25 13.22 34.09 -20.42
CA ALA A 25 13.71 34.11 -21.82
C ALA A 25 15.03 33.34 -22.07
N ALA A 26 15.00 32.56 -23.16
CA ALA A 26 15.99 32.37 -24.23
C ALA A 26 17.35 31.67 -23.95
N GLY A 27 17.67 30.72 -24.84
CA GLY A 27 18.85 29.86 -24.79
C GLY A 27 20.11 30.41 -25.45
N LEU A 28 21.18 29.62 -25.36
CA LEU A 28 22.32 29.54 -26.29
C LEU A 28 23.19 28.31 -25.92
N ARG A 29 23.61 27.55 -26.93
CA ARG A 29 24.68 26.52 -26.97
C ARG A 29 25.51 26.81 -28.25
N PRO A 30 26.68 26.19 -28.53
CA PRO A 30 27.59 25.36 -27.71
C PRO A 30 29.08 25.77 -27.84
N GLY A 31 29.97 25.18 -27.02
CA GLY A 31 31.42 25.18 -27.23
C GLY A 31 32.06 23.92 -26.61
N THR A 32 32.85 23.18 -27.40
CA THR A 32 33.59 21.95 -27.09
C THR A 32 35.05 22.25 -26.63
N PRO A 33 35.96 21.28 -26.45
CA PRO A 33 36.21 20.57 -25.20
C PRO A 33 37.67 20.69 -24.69
N VAL A 34 37.91 20.42 -23.41
CA VAL A 34 39.25 20.17 -22.82
C VAL A 34 39.04 18.99 -21.85
N GLY A 35 39.67 17.83 -21.94
CA GLY A 35 41.07 17.55 -22.20
C GLY A 35 41.76 17.28 -20.86
N GLY A 36 41.70 16.04 -20.35
CA GLY A 36 42.27 15.71 -19.04
C GLY A 36 42.25 14.22 -18.75
N ALA A 37 43.36 13.56 -19.09
CA ALA A 37 43.64 12.16 -18.87
C ALA A 37 43.85 11.84 -17.38
N TYR A 38 43.32 10.71 -16.92
CA TYR A 38 43.97 9.88 -15.90
C TYR A 38 43.68 8.40 -16.20
N ALA A 39 44.66 7.77 -16.83
CA ALA A 39 44.81 6.32 -16.84
C ALA A 39 45.39 5.89 -15.48
N ASN A 40 44.84 4.82 -14.91
CA ASN A 40 45.63 3.95 -14.05
C ASN A 40 45.12 2.51 -14.19
N ALA A 41 45.93 1.72 -14.88
CA ALA A 41 45.87 0.27 -14.87
C ALA A 41 46.55 -0.22 -13.58
N ALA A 42 45.83 -1.02 -12.79
CA ALA A 42 46.45 -1.85 -11.77
C ALA A 42 45.83 -3.24 -11.80
N ARG A 43 46.70 -4.19 -12.10
CA ARG A 43 46.50 -5.62 -12.27
C ARG A 43 46.58 -6.30 -10.90
N ALA A 44 45.58 -7.06 -10.48
CA ALA A 44 45.72 -7.96 -9.32
C ALA A 44 44.76 -9.16 -9.39
N ARG A 45 45.35 -10.28 -9.83
CA ARG A 45 45.24 -11.67 -9.36
C ARG A 45 43.88 -12.18 -8.84
N SER A 46 43.41 -13.21 -9.55
CA SER A 46 42.51 -14.25 -9.11
C SER A 46 42.95 -14.88 -7.78
N VAL A 47 42.04 -14.90 -6.81
CA VAL A 47 42.05 -15.88 -5.72
C VAL A 47 40.64 -16.45 -5.64
N ALA A 48 40.55 -17.76 -5.85
CA ALA A 48 39.33 -18.53 -5.69
C ALA A 48 38.84 -18.39 -4.23
N ALA A 49 37.56 -18.07 -4.06
CA ALA A 49 36.89 -18.12 -2.78
C ALA A 49 35.78 -19.18 -2.88
N ASP A 50 35.85 -20.13 -1.95
CA ASP A 50 34.99 -21.30 -1.82
C ASP A 50 33.50 -20.92 -1.81
N ALA A 51 32.76 -21.53 -2.72
CA ALA A 51 31.31 -21.49 -2.74
C ALA A 51 30.78 -22.41 -1.62
N VAL A 52 30.53 -21.83 -0.44
CA VAL A 52 29.64 -22.45 0.56
C VAL A 52 28.22 -22.31 0.02
N ARG A 53 27.73 -23.39 -0.62
CA ARG A 53 26.31 -23.58 -0.93
C ARG A 53 25.54 -23.63 0.39
N THR A 54 24.84 -22.55 0.72
CA THR A 54 23.73 -22.61 1.67
C THR A 54 22.50 -23.04 0.88
N ASP A 55 22.13 -24.30 1.07
CA ASP A 55 20.86 -24.85 0.61
C ASP A 55 19.74 -24.15 1.39
N VAL A 56 19.23 -23.03 0.86
CA VAL A 56 17.97 -22.46 1.31
C VAL A 56 16.88 -23.19 0.54
N GLY A 57 16.33 -24.22 1.16
CA GLY A 57 15.17 -24.95 0.67
C GLY A 57 13.96 -24.03 0.56
N ILE A 58 13.80 -23.41 -0.61
CA ILE A 58 12.54 -22.80 -1.02
C ILE A 58 11.68 -23.95 -1.57
N ASN A 59 10.88 -24.56 -0.71
CA ASN A 59 9.66 -25.29 -1.04
C ASN A 59 9.06 -25.85 0.26
N SER A 60 8.28 -25.02 0.96
CA SER A 60 7.33 -25.51 1.94
C SER A 60 5.94 -25.16 1.45
N SER A 61 5.18 -26.18 1.04
CA SER A 61 3.74 -26.10 0.84
C SER A 61 3.08 -25.50 2.10
N PRO A 62 1.89 -24.87 1.98
CA PRO A 62 1.19 -24.31 3.13
C PRO A 62 1.07 -25.36 4.24
N LYS A 63 1.52 -25.03 5.45
CA LYS A 63 1.54 -25.93 6.61
C LYS A 63 0.16 -26.18 7.18
N VAL A 64 -0.80 -25.29 6.92
CA VAL A 64 -2.16 -25.38 7.44
C VAL A 64 -2.95 -26.40 6.60
N GLY A 65 -3.03 -27.64 7.08
CA GLY A 65 -3.77 -28.72 6.44
C GLY A 65 -5.27 -28.69 6.71
N SER A 66 -5.69 -28.06 7.82
CA SER A 66 -7.10 -27.86 8.16
C SER A 66 -7.35 -26.55 8.95
N PHE A 67 -8.59 -26.05 8.91
CA PHE A 67 -8.99 -24.87 9.67
C PHE A 67 -8.82 -25.04 11.20
N ASN A 68 -9.00 -26.26 11.73
CA ASN A 68 -8.79 -26.50 13.16
C ASN A 68 -7.33 -26.29 13.55
N GLU A 69 -6.39 -26.75 12.72
CA GLU A 69 -4.95 -26.52 12.94
C GLU A 69 -4.62 -25.03 12.90
N LEU A 70 -5.21 -24.26 11.97
CA LEU A 70 -5.05 -22.81 11.92
C LEU A 70 -5.46 -22.15 13.25
N ILE A 71 -6.62 -22.53 13.78
CA ILE A 71 -7.15 -21.95 15.01
C ILE A 71 -6.30 -22.35 16.21
N GLU A 72 -5.88 -23.61 16.31
CA GLU A 72 -4.98 -24.08 17.38
C GLU A 72 -3.63 -23.36 17.36
N SER A 73 -3.05 -23.12 16.18
CA SER A 73 -1.82 -22.32 16.03
C SER A 73 -2.03 -20.88 16.49
N LEU A 74 -3.14 -20.23 16.09
CA LEU A 74 -3.44 -18.86 16.54
C LEU A 74 -3.71 -18.77 18.04
N ILE A 75 -4.38 -19.77 18.64
CA ILE A 75 -4.58 -19.88 20.10
C ILE A 75 -3.23 -20.03 20.81
N SER A 76 -2.33 -20.84 20.24
CA SER A 76 -0.96 -21.06 20.73
C SER A 76 -0.03 -19.86 20.48
N ARG A 77 -0.55 -18.79 19.88
CA ARG A 77 0.17 -17.57 19.50
C ARG A 77 1.33 -17.83 18.54
N GLU A 78 1.18 -18.82 17.68
CA GLU A 78 2.13 -19.11 16.60
C GLU A 78 1.88 -18.15 15.43
N ASP A 79 2.96 -17.60 14.89
CA ASP A 79 2.91 -16.71 13.73
C ASP A 79 2.78 -17.53 12.45
N LEU A 80 1.92 -17.07 11.54
CA LEU A 80 1.77 -17.66 10.22
C LEU A 80 2.85 -17.13 9.28
N SER A 81 3.32 -17.98 8.38
CA SER A 81 4.10 -17.52 7.23
C SER A 81 3.21 -16.69 6.29
N GLU A 82 3.83 -15.90 5.41
CA GLU A 82 3.10 -15.15 4.37
C GLU A 82 2.20 -16.07 3.53
N ALA A 83 2.73 -17.23 3.11
CA ALA A 83 2.00 -18.21 2.32
C ALA A 83 0.84 -18.85 3.10
N ASP A 84 1.04 -19.14 4.39
CA ASP A 84 -0.02 -19.69 5.24
C ASP A 84 -1.13 -18.66 5.50
N ALA A 85 -0.77 -17.39 5.69
CA ALA A 85 -1.73 -16.31 5.87
C ALA A 85 -2.55 -16.04 4.60
N GLU A 86 -1.91 -16.05 3.43
CA GLU A 86 -2.58 -15.95 2.12
C GLU A 86 -3.56 -17.11 1.93
N ALA A 87 -3.10 -18.35 2.10
CA ALA A 87 -3.92 -19.55 1.95
C ALA A 87 -5.08 -19.61 2.96
N SER A 88 -4.86 -19.16 4.20
CA SER A 88 -5.88 -19.11 5.25
C SER A 88 -7.01 -18.16 4.88
N LEU A 89 -6.69 -16.96 4.37
CA LEU A 89 -7.72 -16.01 3.97
C LEU A 89 -8.44 -16.45 2.69
N ASP A 90 -7.74 -17.04 1.73
CA ASP A 90 -8.37 -17.64 0.54
C ASP A 90 -9.42 -18.68 0.95
N PHE A 91 -9.05 -19.62 1.81
CA PHE A 91 -9.98 -20.62 2.34
C PHE A 91 -11.21 -19.99 3.02
N LEU A 92 -11.00 -18.98 3.87
CA LEU A 92 -12.08 -18.30 4.59
C LEU A 92 -13.02 -17.52 3.66
N LEU A 93 -12.49 -16.94 2.58
CA LEU A 93 -13.29 -16.24 1.58
C LEU A 93 -14.08 -17.22 0.71
N ASP A 94 -13.54 -18.40 0.42
CA ASP A 94 -14.22 -19.43 -0.37
C ASP A 94 -15.31 -20.16 0.44
N ASP A 95 -15.06 -20.48 1.70
CA ASP A 95 -16.02 -21.18 2.59
C ASP A 95 -17.16 -20.25 3.06
N THR A 96 -16.90 -18.95 3.16
CA THR A 96 -17.86 -17.90 3.56
C THR A 96 -18.49 -18.06 4.95
N ASN A 97 -17.99 -18.97 5.79
CA ASN A 97 -18.52 -19.16 7.14
C ASN A 97 -18.13 -18.02 8.09
N GLU A 98 -19.14 -17.22 8.47
CA GLU A 98 -18.96 -16.06 9.33
C GLU A 98 -18.34 -16.39 10.70
N ALA A 99 -18.61 -17.58 11.26
CA ALA A 99 -18.06 -17.97 12.56
C ALA A 99 -16.55 -18.21 12.47
N LEU A 100 -16.09 -18.86 11.40
CA LEU A 100 -14.67 -19.12 11.16
C LEU A 100 -13.91 -17.82 10.88
N ILE A 101 -14.47 -16.94 10.05
CA ILE A 101 -13.92 -15.60 9.79
C ILE A 101 -13.82 -14.81 11.09
N SER A 102 -14.87 -14.84 11.93
CA SER A 102 -14.87 -14.15 13.22
C SER A 102 -13.77 -14.68 14.15
N ALA A 103 -13.64 -16.00 14.28
CA ALA A 103 -12.63 -16.63 15.11
C ALA A 103 -11.21 -16.25 14.64
N PHE A 104 -10.95 -16.37 13.34
CA PHE A 104 -9.67 -15.99 12.74
C PHE A 104 -9.33 -14.53 13.02
N LEU A 105 -10.24 -13.59 12.75
CA LEU A 105 -10.00 -12.16 12.93
C LEU A 105 -9.72 -11.77 14.38
N VAL A 106 -10.45 -12.37 15.34
CA VAL A 106 -10.28 -12.06 16.76
C VAL A 106 -8.98 -12.68 17.29
N LEU A 107 -8.68 -13.92 16.94
CA LEU A 107 -7.48 -14.61 17.41
C LEU A 107 -6.21 -14.00 16.83
N LEU A 108 -6.19 -13.68 15.53
CA LEU A 108 -5.06 -13.00 14.89
C LEU A 108 -4.80 -11.65 15.57
N ARG A 109 -5.86 -10.88 15.85
CA ARG A 109 -5.76 -9.60 16.55
C ARG A 109 -5.27 -9.75 18.00
N ALA A 110 -5.74 -10.78 18.70
CA ALA A 110 -5.37 -11.05 20.09
C ALA A 110 -3.91 -11.54 20.20
N LYS A 111 -3.46 -12.35 19.25
CA LYS A 111 -2.06 -12.76 19.10
C LYS A 111 -1.15 -11.55 18.92
N GLY A 112 -1.58 -10.65 18.02
CA GLY A 112 -0.78 -9.57 17.46
C GLY A 112 -0.36 -9.95 16.04
N GLU A 113 -0.78 -9.14 15.07
CA GLU A 113 -0.52 -9.40 13.66
C GLU A 113 0.94 -9.12 13.30
N THR A 114 1.61 -10.07 12.63
CA THR A 114 2.97 -9.87 12.12
C THR A 114 2.97 -9.22 10.74
N PHE A 115 4.15 -8.79 10.29
CA PHE A 115 4.31 -8.21 8.96
C PHE A 115 3.99 -9.25 7.87
N GLU A 116 4.53 -10.46 7.99
CA GLU A 116 4.35 -11.58 7.05
C GLU A 116 2.87 -11.95 6.92
N GLU A 117 2.14 -11.97 8.04
CA GLU A 117 0.70 -12.20 8.05
C GLU A 117 -0.05 -11.10 7.30
N VAL A 118 0.23 -9.83 7.60
CA VAL A 118 -0.42 -8.71 6.93
C VAL A 118 -0.17 -8.73 5.42
N VAL A 119 1.06 -9.06 4.99
CA VAL A 119 1.42 -9.22 3.58
C VAL A 119 0.63 -10.35 2.92
N GLY A 120 0.59 -11.54 3.53
CA GLY A 120 -0.14 -12.68 2.98
C GLY A 120 -1.64 -12.39 2.84
N LEU A 121 -2.23 -11.76 3.84
CA LEU A 121 -3.63 -11.33 3.81
C LEU A 121 -3.90 -10.27 2.74
N ALA A 122 -2.97 -9.32 2.54
CA ALA A 122 -3.07 -8.34 1.47
C ALA A 122 -3.02 -9.01 0.08
N ARG A 123 -2.15 -10.01 -0.11
CA ARG A 123 -2.04 -10.76 -1.36
C ARG A 123 -3.31 -11.52 -1.69
N ALA A 124 -3.90 -12.23 -0.72
CA ALA A 124 -5.19 -12.88 -0.89
C ALA A 124 -6.27 -11.85 -1.28
N MET A 125 -6.37 -10.72 -0.58
CA MET A 125 -7.35 -9.69 -0.93
C MET A 125 -7.16 -9.08 -2.33
N ILE A 126 -5.92 -8.89 -2.78
CA ILE A 126 -5.60 -8.44 -4.15
C ILE A 126 -5.91 -9.53 -5.19
N LYS A 127 -5.68 -10.80 -4.87
CA LYS A 127 -6.03 -11.94 -5.72
C LYS A 127 -7.53 -11.97 -6.03
N HIS A 128 -8.36 -11.67 -5.04
CA HIS A 128 -9.82 -11.56 -5.17
C HIS A 128 -10.33 -10.17 -5.60
N ALA A 129 -9.43 -9.22 -5.90
CA ALA A 129 -9.80 -7.89 -6.35
C ALA A 129 -10.02 -7.84 -7.86
N LYS A 130 -10.86 -6.90 -8.30
CA LYS A 130 -10.90 -6.47 -9.70
C LYS A 130 -9.66 -5.64 -9.98
N LYS A 131 -8.78 -6.05 -10.89
CA LYS A 131 -7.49 -5.38 -11.09
C LYS A 131 -7.56 -4.26 -12.13
N VAL A 132 -6.72 -3.24 -11.98
CA VAL A 132 -6.47 -2.21 -13.00
C VAL A 132 -5.06 -2.40 -13.52
N GLU A 133 -4.94 -3.04 -14.68
CA GLU A 133 -3.65 -3.47 -15.23
C GLU A 133 -3.01 -2.41 -16.16
N GLY A 134 -1.69 -2.48 -16.29
CA GLY A 134 -0.93 -1.69 -17.27
C GLY A 134 -0.69 -0.23 -16.87
N LEU A 135 -0.80 0.10 -15.60
CA LEU A 135 -0.37 1.38 -15.03
C LEU A 135 1.07 1.26 -14.51
N VAL A 136 1.93 2.21 -14.90
CA VAL A 136 3.33 2.29 -14.48
C VAL A 136 3.63 3.70 -13.96
N ASP A 137 4.58 3.80 -13.04
CA ASP A 137 5.00 5.07 -12.41
C ASP A 137 3.82 5.85 -11.79
N VAL A 138 2.93 5.13 -11.13
CA VAL A 138 1.76 5.67 -10.44
C VAL A 138 1.95 5.68 -8.93
N VAL A 139 1.38 6.69 -8.28
CA VAL A 139 1.37 6.82 -6.81
C VAL A 139 -0.06 6.75 -6.26
N ASP A 140 -0.21 6.15 -5.08
CA ASP A 140 -1.41 6.33 -4.25
C ASP A 140 -1.09 7.19 -3.02
N ILE A 141 -2.06 7.98 -2.60
CA ILE A 141 -2.01 8.77 -1.37
C ILE A 141 -3.25 8.40 -0.58
N VAL A 142 -3.08 7.62 0.47
CA VAL A 142 -4.17 6.93 1.16
C VAL A 142 -3.92 6.90 2.66
N GLY A 143 -4.94 6.60 3.45
CA GLY A 143 -4.81 6.43 4.88
C GLY A 143 -5.59 5.22 5.36
N THR A 144 -5.15 4.66 6.47
CA THR A 144 -5.89 3.63 7.22
C THR A 144 -7.27 4.13 7.69
N GLY A 145 -7.40 5.44 7.91
CA GLY A 145 -8.61 6.07 8.42
C GLY A 145 -8.89 5.73 9.89
N GLY A 146 -9.96 6.32 10.46
CA GLY A 146 -10.37 6.02 11.84
C GLY A 146 -9.45 6.61 12.92
N ASP A 147 -8.81 7.74 12.61
CA ASP A 147 -8.10 8.63 13.55
C ASP A 147 -9.08 9.45 14.42
N GLY A 148 -10.35 9.53 14.01
CA GLY A 148 -11.38 10.31 14.71
C GLY A 148 -11.16 11.83 14.61
N ALA A 149 -10.21 12.28 13.79
CA ALA A 149 -9.77 13.67 13.74
C ALA A 149 -10.73 14.59 12.96
N ASN A 150 -11.73 14.02 12.28
CA ASN A 150 -12.72 14.75 11.45
C ASN A 150 -12.08 15.84 10.58
N THR A 151 -10.92 15.52 10.01
CA THR A 151 -10.17 16.44 9.15
C THR A 151 -10.81 16.55 7.78
N VAL A 152 -10.40 17.58 7.03
CA VAL A 152 -10.69 17.63 5.59
C VAL A 152 -10.06 16.42 4.89
N ASN A 153 -10.53 16.08 3.69
CA ASN A 153 -9.99 14.95 2.90
C ASN A 153 -8.59 15.27 2.35
N ILE A 154 -7.58 15.35 3.24
CA ILE A 154 -6.20 15.75 2.94
C ILE A 154 -5.62 14.86 1.85
N SER A 155 -5.79 13.54 1.95
CA SER A 155 -5.25 12.60 0.96
C SER A 155 -5.88 12.81 -0.43
N THR A 156 -7.15 13.22 -0.51
CA THR A 156 -7.82 13.51 -1.78
C THR A 156 -7.31 14.81 -2.39
N GLY A 157 -7.18 15.87 -1.59
CA GLY A 157 -6.59 17.13 -2.04
C GLY A 157 -5.13 16.97 -2.48
N ALA A 158 -4.34 16.20 -1.72
CA ALA A 158 -2.96 15.87 -2.06
C ALA A 158 -2.87 15.11 -3.38
N SER A 159 -3.73 14.09 -3.60
CA SER A 159 -3.80 13.36 -4.87
C SER A 159 -4.05 14.29 -6.07
N ILE A 160 -4.98 15.24 -5.94
CA ILE A 160 -5.29 16.21 -7.00
C ILE A 160 -4.09 17.12 -7.27
N LEU A 161 -3.44 17.63 -6.22
CA LEU A 161 -2.25 18.48 -6.35
C LEU A 161 -1.09 17.72 -7.00
N THR A 162 -0.83 16.49 -6.58
CA THR A 162 0.20 15.62 -7.15
C THR A 162 -0.02 15.38 -8.64
N ALA A 163 -1.26 15.13 -9.06
CA ALA A 163 -1.62 15.00 -10.47
C ALA A 163 -1.41 16.31 -11.25
N ALA A 164 -1.82 17.46 -10.67
CA ALA A 164 -1.61 18.78 -11.26
C ALA A 164 -0.11 19.15 -11.42
N CYS A 165 0.76 18.57 -10.58
CA CYS A 165 2.21 18.70 -10.69
C CYS A 165 2.86 17.74 -11.70
N GLY A 166 2.07 16.89 -12.38
CA GLY A 166 2.53 16.03 -13.48
C GLY A 166 2.85 14.59 -13.10
N ALA A 167 2.67 14.19 -11.84
CA ALA A 167 2.75 12.78 -11.46
C ALA A 167 1.45 12.04 -11.80
N ARG A 168 1.51 10.72 -12.02
CA ARG A 168 0.31 9.91 -12.26
C ARG A 168 -0.21 9.34 -10.94
N VAL A 169 -1.51 9.48 -10.70
CA VAL A 169 -2.13 9.09 -9.43
C VAL A 169 -3.19 8.01 -9.66
N ALA A 170 -3.01 6.84 -9.04
CA ALA A 170 -4.02 5.80 -9.02
C ALA A 170 -4.55 5.68 -7.59
N LYS A 171 -5.52 6.53 -7.25
CA LYS A 171 -6.02 6.68 -5.88
C LYS A 171 -7.05 5.60 -5.55
N GLN A 172 -6.82 4.85 -4.48
CA GLN A 172 -7.91 4.09 -3.84
C GLN A 172 -8.63 4.97 -2.82
N GLY A 173 -9.94 4.78 -2.70
CA GLY A 173 -10.66 5.34 -1.57
C GLY A 173 -12.03 4.72 -1.35
N ASN A 174 -12.75 5.28 -0.39
CA ASN A 174 -14.05 4.78 0.01
C ASN A 174 -14.97 5.93 0.43
N ARG A 175 -16.26 5.63 0.60
CA ARG A 175 -17.19 6.49 1.34
C ARG A 175 -16.87 6.46 2.82
N SER A 176 -17.29 7.49 3.54
CA SER A 176 -17.10 7.52 4.99
C SER A 176 -17.77 6.33 5.68
N SER A 177 -17.08 5.75 6.65
CA SER A 177 -17.63 4.78 7.61
C SER A 177 -17.79 5.34 9.02
N SER A 178 -17.24 6.54 9.30
CA SER A 178 -17.17 7.13 10.65
C SER A 178 -16.91 8.64 10.71
N SER A 179 -16.43 9.27 9.62
CA SER A 179 -16.26 10.73 9.51
C SER A 179 -17.46 11.41 8.84
N ALA A 180 -17.46 12.75 8.79
CA ALA A 180 -18.49 13.52 8.07
C ALA A 180 -18.50 13.28 6.55
N CYS A 181 -17.34 13.02 5.92
CA CYS A 181 -17.24 12.73 4.48
C CYS A 181 -15.97 11.92 4.15
N GLY A 182 -16.10 10.94 3.26
CA GLY A 182 -14.98 10.16 2.71
C GLY A 182 -14.50 10.72 1.38
N SER A 183 -13.43 10.14 0.84
CA SER A 183 -12.82 10.60 -0.43
C SER A 183 -13.80 10.49 -1.59
N ALA A 184 -14.60 9.43 -1.61
CA ALA A 184 -15.64 9.22 -2.60
C ALA A 184 -16.72 10.30 -2.56
N ASP A 185 -17.16 10.66 -1.35
CA ASP A 185 -18.24 11.65 -1.15
C ASP A 185 -17.78 13.03 -1.63
N VAL A 186 -16.50 13.38 -1.40
CA VAL A 186 -15.90 14.63 -1.92
C VAL A 186 -15.80 14.62 -3.44
N LEU A 187 -15.30 13.54 -4.04
CA LEU A 187 -15.12 13.46 -5.49
C LEU A 187 -16.47 13.47 -6.23
N GLU A 188 -17.47 12.78 -5.69
CA GLU A 188 -18.84 12.79 -6.21
C GLU A 188 -19.45 14.19 -6.15
N ALA A 189 -19.28 14.92 -5.04
CA ALA A 189 -19.74 16.29 -4.91
C ALA A 189 -19.05 17.26 -5.90
N LEU A 190 -17.82 16.94 -6.34
CA LEU A 190 -17.09 17.67 -7.38
C LEU A 190 -17.50 17.25 -8.81
N GLY A 191 -18.44 16.33 -8.97
CA GLY A 191 -18.92 15.86 -10.27
C GLY A 191 -18.04 14.80 -10.92
N VAL A 192 -17.13 14.17 -10.17
CA VAL A 192 -16.27 13.09 -10.69
C VAL A 192 -17.07 11.79 -10.76
N ALA A 193 -16.96 11.07 -11.88
CA ALA A 193 -17.48 9.72 -12.00
C ALA A 193 -16.66 8.76 -11.12
N ILE A 194 -17.22 8.37 -9.97
CA ILE A 194 -16.55 7.51 -8.98
C ILE A 194 -16.81 6.00 -9.17
N ASP A 195 -17.64 5.63 -10.13
CA ASP A 195 -18.06 4.24 -10.39
C ASP A 195 -17.56 3.72 -11.76
N LEU A 196 -16.34 4.11 -12.15
CA LEU A 196 -15.74 3.66 -13.41
C LEU A 196 -15.25 2.20 -13.33
N GLU A 197 -15.25 1.55 -14.49
CA GLU A 197 -14.65 0.23 -14.73
C GLU A 197 -13.12 0.35 -14.91
N PRO A 198 -12.34 -0.74 -14.79
CA PRO A 198 -10.87 -0.70 -14.88
C PRO A 198 -10.31 0.05 -16.09
N GLU A 199 -10.92 -0.15 -17.27
CA GLU A 199 -10.52 0.52 -18.50
C GLU A 199 -10.77 2.03 -18.44
N GLY A 200 -11.84 2.44 -17.76
CA GLY A 200 -12.14 3.85 -17.49
C GLY A 200 -11.12 4.47 -16.54
N ILE A 201 -10.76 3.77 -15.47
CA ILE A 201 -9.71 4.23 -14.54
C ILE A 201 -8.38 4.40 -15.27
N LYS A 202 -7.99 3.40 -16.08
CA LYS A 202 -6.75 3.48 -16.86
C LYS A 202 -6.73 4.72 -17.75
N ARG A 203 -7.80 4.97 -18.52
CA ARG A 203 -7.92 6.20 -19.34
C ARG A 203 -7.82 7.47 -18.49
N CYS A 204 -8.49 7.54 -17.34
CA CYS A 204 -8.39 8.71 -16.46
C CYS A 204 -6.95 8.96 -15.99
N VAL A 205 -6.21 7.91 -15.63
CA VAL A 205 -4.80 8.05 -15.24
C VAL A 205 -3.93 8.49 -16.43
N GLU A 206 -4.16 7.94 -17.61
CA GLU A 206 -3.37 8.25 -18.82
C GLU A 206 -3.65 9.67 -19.37
N GLU A 207 -4.91 10.11 -19.37
CA GLU A 207 -5.35 11.35 -20.00
C GLU A 207 -5.42 12.53 -19.02
N ALA A 208 -5.88 12.29 -17.78
CA ALA A 208 -6.04 13.32 -16.76
C ALA A 208 -4.98 13.27 -15.66
N GLY A 209 -4.09 12.27 -15.68
CA GLY A 209 -3.06 12.08 -14.65
C GLY A 209 -3.59 11.53 -13.33
N ILE A 210 -4.89 11.28 -13.19
CA ILE A 210 -5.50 10.76 -11.97
C ILE A 210 -6.70 9.86 -12.25
N GLY A 211 -6.75 8.72 -11.57
CA GLY A 211 -7.91 7.82 -11.52
C GLY A 211 -8.30 7.51 -10.07
N PHE A 212 -9.59 7.29 -9.84
CA PHE A 212 -10.13 6.99 -8.51
C PHE A 212 -10.84 5.63 -8.49
N MET A 213 -10.38 4.71 -7.64
CA MET A 213 -10.93 3.37 -7.47
C MET A 213 -11.75 3.29 -6.18
N MET A 214 -13.07 3.18 -6.32
CA MET A 214 -14.01 2.99 -5.22
C MET A 214 -13.88 1.59 -4.61
N ALA A 215 -13.36 1.48 -3.39
CA ALA A 215 -12.99 0.20 -2.79
C ALA A 215 -14.11 -0.88 -2.81
N PRO A 216 -15.39 -0.60 -2.49
CA PRO A 216 -16.47 -1.59 -2.62
C PRO A 216 -16.67 -2.19 -4.03
N LYS A 217 -16.34 -1.43 -5.09
CA LYS A 217 -16.44 -1.90 -6.48
C LYS A 217 -15.28 -2.83 -6.83
N TYR A 218 -14.10 -2.54 -6.29
CA TYR A 218 -12.85 -3.23 -6.64
C TYR A 218 -12.51 -4.40 -5.71
N HIS A 219 -13.09 -4.47 -4.50
CA HIS A 219 -12.89 -5.56 -3.55
C HIS A 219 -14.19 -6.30 -3.24
N PRO A 220 -14.75 -7.08 -4.18
CA PRO A 220 -16.02 -7.78 -3.98
C PRO A 220 -15.99 -8.77 -2.80
N ALA A 221 -14.83 -9.37 -2.51
CA ALA A 221 -14.62 -10.25 -1.36
C ALA A 221 -14.94 -9.56 -0.01
N MET A 222 -14.88 -8.23 0.06
CA MET A 222 -15.29 -7.51 1.27
C MET A 222 -16.76 -7.69 1.61
N LYS A 223 -17.62 -8.14 0.68
CA LYS A 223 -19.03 -8.47 0.98
C LYS A 223 -19.15 -9.65 1.96
N ILE A 224 -18.17 -10.56 1.97
CA ILE A 224 -18.12 -11.71 2.87
C ILE A 224 -17.65 -11.26 4.27
N VAL A 225 -16.61 -10.42 4.33
CA VAL A 225 -15.97 -10.02 5.60
C VAL A 225 -16.72 -8.87 6.30
N SER A 226 -17.36 -7.98 5.55
CA SER A 226 -17.99 -6.76 6.10
C SER A 226 -19.11 -7.03 7.13
N PRO A 227 -20.02 -8.02 6.93
CA PRO A 227 -21.03 -8.36 7.93
C PRO A 227 -20.42 -8.79 9.27
N VAL A 228 -19.37 -9.62 9.23
CA VAL A 228 -18.64 -10.07 10.43
C VAL A 228 -18.02 -8.89 11.15
N ARG A 229 -17.32 -8.01 10.44
CA ARG A 229 -16.71 -6.80 11.02
C ARG A 229 -17.74 -5.88 11.69
N LYS A 230 -18.92 -5.72 11.07
CA LYS A 230 -20.03 -4.94 11.64
C LYS A 230 -20.58 -5.53 12.93
N LYS A 231 -20.62 -6.87 13.04
CA LYS A 231 -21.03 -7.58 14.27
C LYS A 231 -19.97 -7.47 15.37
N LEU A 232 -18.70 -7.65 15.02
CA LEU A 232 -17.57 -7.60 15.96
C LEU A 232 -17.38 -6.22 16.62
N LYS A 233 -17.53 -5.13 15.87
CA LYS A 233 -17.37 -3.73 16.35
C LYS A 233 -16.02 -3.45 17.05
N VAL A 234 -15.00 -4.23 16.74
CA VAL A 234 -13.61 -4.03 17.17
C VAL A 234 -12.69 -3.91 15.96
N LYS A 235 -11.53 -3.25 16.15
CA LYS A 235 -10.51 -3.15 15.09
C LYS A 235 -9.87 -4.52 14.86
N THR A 236 -9.68 -4.88 13.60
CA THR A 236 -9.00 -6.12 13.16
C THR A 236 -7.93 -5.77 12.13
N VAL A 237 -7.20 -6.76 11.62
CA VAL A 237 -6.24 -6.60 10.53
C VAL A 237 -6.80 -5.83 9.32
N PHE A 238 -8.10 -5.94 9.03
CA PHE A 238 -8.76 -5.19 7.95
C PHE A 238 -8.81 -3.67 8.16
N ASN A 239 -8.47 -3.17 9.35
CA ASN A 239 -8.30 -1.74 9.61
C ASN A 239 -6.94 -1.21 9.15
N VAL A 240 -5.96 -2.09 8.91
CA VAL A 240 -4.63 -1.70 8.44
C VAL A 240 -4.37 -2.14 7.00
N LEU A 241 -5.12 -3.13 6.49
CA LEU A 241 -4.94 -3.63 5.12
C LEU A 241 -5.29 -2.61 4.04
N GLY A 242 -6.27 -1.72 4.27
CA GLY A 242 -6.83 -0.85 3.22
C GLY A 242 -5.79 -0.19 2.29
N PRO A 243 -4.78 0.51 2.81
CA PRO A 243 -3.69 1.10 2.03
C PRO A 243 -2.87 0.15 1.14
N MET A 244 -2.84 -1.14 1.46
CA MET A 244 -2.08 -2.18 0.74
C MET A 244 -2.92 -2.85 -0.35
N LEU A 245 -4.21 -2.53 -0.43
CA LEU A 245 -5.15 -3.18 -1.33
C LEU A 245 -5.35 -2.41 -2.64
N ASN A 246 -4.45 -1.52 -3.03
CA ASN A 246 -4.67 -0.72 -4.24
C ASN A 246 -4.86 -1.63 -5.48
N PRO A 247 -6.01 -1.58 -6.18
CA PRO A 247 -6.30 -2.46 -7.30
C PRO A 247 -5.39 -2.27 -8.52
N ALA A 248 -4.72 -1.12 -8.62
CA ALA A 248 -3.71 -0.82 -9.63
C ALA A 248 -2.31 -1.29 -9.23
N ARG A 249 -2.14 -1.88 -8.04
CA ARG A 249 -0.86 -2.38 -7.51
C ARG A 249 0.26 -1.34 -7.63
N VAL A 250 -0.02 -0.13 -7.17
CA VAL A 250 0.86 1.03 -7.32
C VAL A 250 2.25 0.75 -6.74
N PRO A 251 3.35 1.03 -7.46
CA PRO A 251 4.70 0.86 -6.93
C PRO A 251 5.08 1.90 -5.87
N PHE A 252 4.36 3.03 -5.82
CA PHE A 252 4.61 4.10 -4.87
C PHE A 252 3.34 4.41 -4.07
N ALA A 253 3.47 4.57 -2.75
CA ALA A 253 2.35 5.03 -1.94
C ALA A 253 2.80 5.92 -0.78
N VAL A 254 1.97 6.91 -0.46
CA VAL A 254 2.06 7.68 0.79
C VAL A 254 0.91 7.25 1.67
N VAL A 255 1.21 6.65 2.83
CA VAL A 255 0.23 6.04 3.72
C VAL A 255 0.17 6.77 5.05
N GLY A 256 -1.01 7.32 5.34
CA GLY A 256 -1.36 7.86 6.66
C GLY A 256 -1.80 6.75 7.62
N VAL A 257 -1.15 6.65 8.77
CA VAL A 257 -1.55 5.73 9.85
C VAL A 257 -2.11 6.49 11.06
N TYR A 258 -3.14 5.94 11.71
CA TYR A 258 -3.81 6.60 12.85
C TYR A 258 -3.11 6.37 14.20
N LYS A 259 -2.02 5.59 14.24
CA LYS A 259 -1.21 5.28 15.43
C LYS A 259 0.23 5.03 15.04
N ASP A 260 1.17 5.52 15.86
CA ASP A 260 2.60 5.32 15.68
C ASP A 260 3.00 3.84 15.64
N ASP A 261 2.40 2.98 16.48
CA ASP A 261 2.72 1.55 16.51
C ASP A 261 2.35 0.82 15.20
N LEU A 262 1.48 1.41 14.37
CA LEU A 262 1.17 0.86 13.05
C LEU A 262 2.23 1.21 12.02
N VAL A 263 3.10 2.17 12.30
CA VAL A 263 4.19 2.51 11.39
C VAL A 263 5.04 1.28 11.17
N SER A 264 5.40 0.49 12.18
CA SER A 264 6.22 -0.72 11.98
C SER A 264 5.54 -1.81 11.15
N VAL A 265 4.23 -2.00 11.35
CA VAL A 265 3.42 -3.01 10.63
C VAL A 265 3.17 -2.60 9.18
N VAL A 266 2.92 -1.31 8.95
CA VAL A 266 2.65 -0.75 7.62
C VAL A 266 3.95 -0.37 6.91
N SER A 267 5.08 -0.21 7.64
CA SER A 267 6.43 0.06 7.12
C SER A 267 6.88 -1.10 6.27
N ILE A 268 6.52 -0.99 5.01
CA ILE A 268 6.90 -1.93 3.98
C ILE A 268 8.40 -1.76 3.74
N ARG A 269 9.16 -2.58 4.46
CA ARG A 269 10.47 -3.02 4.03
C ARG A 269 10.22 -3.86 2.78
N LYS A 270 10.47 -3.29 1.60
CA LYS A 270 10.46 -3.96 0.28
C LYS A 270 9.41 -5.08 0.21
N PHE A 271 8.18 -4.74 -0.17
CA PHE A 271 7.28 -5.75 -0.72
C PHE A 271 7.98 -6.26 -1.99
N THR A 272 8.63 -7.41 -1.92
CA THR A 272 9.22 -8.04 -3.10
C THR A 272 8.17 -9.06 -3.51
N ASP A 273 7.25 -8.67 -4.39
CA ASP A 273 6.37 -9.66 -4.98
C ASP A 273 7.24 -10.61 -5.81
N CYS A 274 7.52 -11.80 -5.28
CA CYS A 274 8.34 -12.82 -5.96
C CYS A 274 7.79 -13.18 -7.36
N ALA A 275 6.51 -12.89 -7.64
CA ALA A 275 5.91 -13.09 -8.96
C ALA A 275 6.14 -11.94 -9.95
N CYS A 276 6.39 -10.70 -9.49
CA CYS A 276 6.49 -9.51 -10.35
C CYS A 276 7.80 -8.72 -10.25
N ASN A 277 8.69 -9.06 -9.30
CA ASN A 277 9.99 -8.39 -9.09
C ASN A 277 9.89 -6.85 -9.05
N GLN A 278 8.79 -6.32 -8.49
CA GLN A 278 8.56 -4.89 -8.29
C GLN A 278 8.79 -4.54 -6.83
N ASP A 279 9.69 -3.59 -6.60
CA ASP A 279 9.92 -2.97 -5.29
C ASP A 279 8.82 -1.93 -5.05
N TYR A 280 8.04 -2.10 -3.99
CA TYR A 280 7.06 -1.10 -3.58
C TYR A 280 7.67 -0.15 -2.53
N LEU A 281 7.60 1.15 -2.77
CA LEU A 281 8.08 2.18 -1.86
C LEU A 281 6.91 2.87 -1.18
N TYR A 282 6.80 2.65 0.13
CA TYR A 282 5.79 3.27 0.98
C TYR A 282 6.42 4.35 1.86
N LEU A 283 6.00 5.59 1.68
CA LEU A 283 6.27 6.66 2.64
C LEU A 283 5.15 6.65 3.68
N ILE A 284 5.49 6.47 4.95
CA ILE A 284 4.49 6.37 6.01
C ILE A 284 4.57 7.59 6.90
N CYS A 285 3.41 8.23 7.03
CA CYS A 285 3.23 9.37 7.91
C CYS A 285 2.25 8.96 9.02
N SER A 286 2.67 9.11 10.27
CA SER A 286 1.73 9.13 11.39
C SER A 286 1.13 10.53 11.47
N LEU A 287 -0.20 10.60 11.65
CA LEU A 287 -0.95 11.85 11.79
C LEU A 287 -1.26 12.15 13.27
#